data_AF-A0A1F7A256-F1
#
_entry.id   AF-A0A1F7A256-F1
#
_cell.length_a   1.000
_cell.length_b   1.000
_cell.length_c   1.000
_cell.angle_alpha   90.00
_cell.angle_beta   90.00
_cell.angle_gamma   90.00
#
_symmetry.space_group_name_H-M   'P 1'
#
loop_
_entity.id
_entity.type
_entity.pdbx_description
1 polymer ?
#
loop_
_entity_poly.entity_id
_entity_poly.type
_entity_poly.pdbx_seq_one_letter_code
_entity_poly.pdbx_strand_id
1 'polypeptide(L)'
;MNHTFFVDLPDVAPDYDLAEMLEAGCHFGHQKVKWNPKMAEWIHMEKDGVHIFDLIKTKSQLQRAYNAAYKLGKEGKNLVFVGTKRQARDIVVTAAQACGALYIFSRWLGGLLTNWDQVKLSLKRMQTIESGLAEGKFKNYTKYEQGQLEKELNRLRRFFLGIQTLKQQPDCLFIVDTVRERIAVREANNTNIPVIGICDSNANPDLVDICIPANDDAQQSLQLLISAVAAGYAAGKAAPSDKKPVAAPKPEVVAVAEPVVKKVVKKQPIAATKLVVKPKKVAKPKKPVAKK
;
A
#
# COMPACT_ATOMS: atom_id res chain seq x y z
N MET A 1 -1.78 -16.23 18.42
CA MET A 1 -1.98 -17.54 17.75
C MET A 1 -0.74 -17.75 16.91
N ASN A 2 0.01 -18.85 17.07
CA ASN A 2 1.31 -18.95 16.41
C ASN A 2 1.15 -19.43 14.98
N HIS A 3 1.12 -18.50 14.02
CA HIS A 3 1.25 -18.86 12.60
C HIS A 3 2.61 -19.55 12.39
N THR A 4 2.58 -20.78 11.87
CA THR A 4 3.78 -21.56 11.53
C THR A 4 4.68 -20.83 10.53
N PHE A 5 4.14 -19.85 9.82
CA PHE A 5 4.85 -19.04 8.84
C PHE A 5 6.08 -18.30 9.41
N PHE A 6 6.02 -17.86 10.69
CA PHE A 6 7.06 -17.04 11.34
C PHE A 6 8.05 -17.82 12.22
N VAL A 7 8.03 -19.16 12.16
CA VAL A 7 8.95 -20.01 12.94
C VAL A 7 10.32 -20.08 12.26
N ASP A 8 10.35 -20.35 10.95
CA ASP A 8 11.58 -20.46 10.17
C ASP A 8 11.76 -19.23 9.28
N LEU A 9 12.32 -18.16 9.88
CA LEU A 9 12.65 -16.92 9.17
C LEU A 9 14.14 -16.91 8.79
N PRO A 10 14.49 -16.52 7.55
CA PRO A 10 15.88 -16.42 7.14
C PRO A 10 16.54 -15.23 7.83
N ASP A 11 17.81 -15.32 8.21
CA ASP A 11 18.52 -14.22 8.85
C ASP A 11 19.26 -13.36 7.81
N VAL A 12 18.53 -12.42 7.19
CA VAL A 12 19.02 -11.59 6.07
C VAL A 12 18.87 -10.09 6.39
N ALA A 13 18.28 -9.77 7.54
CA ALA A 13 18.02 -8.38 7.91
C ALA A 13 19.33 -7.59 8.06
N PRO A 14 19.37 -6.35 7.54
CA PRO A 14 20.47 -5.46 7.83
C PRO A 14 20.50 -5.13 9.32
N ASP A 15 21.66 -4.73 9.80
CA ASP A 15 21.75 -4.19 11.14
C ASP A 15 21.21 -2.75 11.17
N TYR A 16 20.35 -2.45 12.13
CA TYR A 16 19.79 -1.10 12.32
C TYR A 16 20.54 -0.41 13.45
N ASP A 17 20.93 0.84 13.24
CA ASP A 17 21.60 1.62 14.27
C ASP A 17 20.60 2.14 15.30
N LEU A 18 20.94 1.99 16.58
CA LEU A 18 20.11 2.47 17.68
C LEU A 18 20.07 4.00 17.71
N ALA A 19 21.15 4.67 17.27
CA ALA A 19 21.19 6.12 17.18
C ALA A 19 20.16 6.65 16.17
N GLU A 20 20.08 6.02 14.98
CA GLU A 20 19.09 6.38 13.96
C GLU A 20 17.64 6.18 14.46
N MET A 21 17.37 5.06 15.16
CA MET A 21 16.05 4.81 15.75
C MET A 21 15.69 5.81 16.86
N LEU A 22 16.70 6.25 17.62
CA LEU A 22 16.55 7.28 18.66
C LEU A 22 16.24 8.64 18.03
N GLU A 23 17.00 9.05 17.01
CA GLU A 23 16.80 10.29 16.26
C GLU A 23 15.45 10.34 15.54
N ALA A 24 15.02 9.22 14.96
CA ALA A 24 13.70 9.09 14.32
C ALA A 24 12.53 9.12 15.32
N GLY A 25 12.82 9.06 16.64
CA GLY A 25 11.82 9.13 17.70
C GLY A 25 11.03 7.84 17.90
N CYS A 26 11.60 6.67 17.54
CA CYS A 26 10.93 5.37 17.67
C CYS A 26 10.68 4.97 19.13
N HIS A 27 11.51 5.48 20.04
CA HIS A 27 11.51 5.15 21.47
C HIS A 27 10.34 5.76 22.25
N PHE A 28 9.66 6.77 21.72
CA PHE A 28 8.53 7.39 22.43
C PHE A 28 7.26 6.56 22.26
N GLY A 29 6.56 6.33 23.36
CA GLY A 29 5.20 5.79 23.35
C GLY A 29 4.17 6.84 23.75
N HIS A 30 2.95 6.39 24.05
CA HIS A 30 1.90 7.25 24.60
C HIS A 30 2.05 7.51 26.11
N GLN A 31 1.22 8.44 26.60
CA GLN A 31 1.06 8.74 28.03
C GLN A 31 0.61 7.52 28.84
N LYS A 32 1.04 7.45 30.11
CA LYS A 32 0.71 6.39 31.06
C LYS A 32 -0.78 6.02 31.14
N VAL A 33 -1.66 7.02 31.05
CA VAL A 33 -3.12 6.83 31.16
C VAL A 33 -3.70 5.98 30.02
N LYS A 34 -3.06 5.99 28.85
CA LYS A 34 -3.54 5.27 27.65
C LYS A 34 -2.89 3.89 27.49
N TRP A 35 -1.97 3.54 28.38
CA TRP A 35 -1.14 2.35 28.25
C TRP A 35 -1.93 1.05 28.43
N ASN A 36 -1.53 0.02 27.66
CA ASN A 36 -2.01 -1.33 27.80
C ASN A 36 -1.01 -2.16 28.62
N PRO A 37 -1.40 -2.74 29.78
CA PRO A 37 -0.49 -3.51 30.64
C PRO A 37 0.29 -4.62 29.95
N LYS A 38 -0.24 -5.20 28.85
CA LYS A 38 0.45 -6.24 28.08
C LYS A 38 1.69 -5.72 27.34
N MET A 39 1.81 -4.41 27.15
CA MET A 39 3.01 -3.79 26.58
C MET A 39 4.14 -3.62 27.61
N ALA A 40 3.97 -4.03 28.87
CA ALA A 40 4.97 -3.88 29.93
C ALA A 40 6.34 -4.42 29.55
N GLU A 41 6.37 -5.59 28.89
CA GLU A 41 7.61 -6.24 28.49
C GLU A 41 8.42 -5.38 27.49
N TRP A 42 7.76 -4.60 26.66
CA TRP A 42 8.41 -3.81 25.60
C TRP A 42 8.86 -2.42 26.07
N ILE A 43 8.36 -1.97 27.23
CA ILE A 43 8.62 -0.64 27.78
C ILE A 43 9.84 -0.70 28.69
N HIS A 44 10.80 0.19 28.47
CA HIS A 44 12.00 0.31 29.27
C HIS A 44 11.76 1.13 30.54
N MET A 45 11.19 2.33 30.40
CA MET A 45 10.94 3.24 31.51
C MET A 45 9.81 4.22 31.22
N GLU A 46 9.43 5.01 32.24
CA GLU A 46 8.52 6.15 32.11
C GLU A 46 9.30 7.43 32.41
N LYS A 47 9.19 8.44 31.54
CA LYS A 47 9.80 9.76 31.74
C LYS A 47 8.76 10.83 31.44
N ASP A 48 8.58 11.78 32.34
CA ASP A 48 7.63 12.89 32.19
C ASP A 48 6.19 12.44 31.83
N GLY A 49 5.77 11.27 32.34
CA GLY A 49 4.46 10.68 32.10
C GLY A 49 4.28 9.98 30.74
N VAL A 50 5.36 9.86 29.96
CA VAL A 50 5.41 9.18 28.65
C VAL A 50 6.21 7.89 28.77
N HIS A 51 5.71 6.81 28.17
CA HIS A 51 6.43 5.55 28.11
C HIS A 51 7.58 5.61 27.09
N ILE A 52 8.72 5.03 27.46
CA ILE A 52 9.89 4.88 26.60
C ILE A 52 10.08 3.41 26.29
N PHE A 53 10.13 3.06 25.01
CA PHE A 53 10.38 1.70 24.53
C PHE A 53 11.84 1.30 24.61
N ASP A 54 12.06 0.01 24.80
CA ASP A 54 13.39 -0.60 24.66
C ASP A 54 13.72 -0.78 23.16
N LEU A 55 14.59 0.09 22.65
CA LEU A 55 15.02 0.07 21.24
C LEU A 55 15.75 -1.22 20.84
N ILE A 56 16.36 -1.95 21.78
CA ILE A 56 17.00 -3.23 21.48
C ILE A 56 15.92 -4.25 21.09
N LYS A 57 14.79 -4.24 21.81
CA LYS A 57 13.63 -5.08 21.49
C LYS A 57 12.97 -4.63 20.19
N THR A 58 12.84 -3.33 19.97
CA THR A 58 12.33 -2.79 18.70
C THR A 58 13.18 -3.24 17.52
N LYS A 59 14.51 -3.12 17.63
CA LYS A 59 15.47 -3.56 16.61
C LYS A 59 15.33 -5.05 16.29
N SER A 60 15.26 -5.89 17.32
CA SER A 60 15.08 -7.34 17.14
C SER A 60 13.77 -7.68 16.42
N GLN A 61 12.66 -7.04 16.82
CA GLN A 61 11.37 -7.26 16.17
C GLN A 61 11.33 -6.68 14.74
N LEU A 62 12.01 -5.58 14.49
CA LEU A 62 12.14 -5.01 13.15
C LEU A 62 12.93 -5.93 12.21
N GLN A 63 14.03 -6.53 12.69
CA GLN A 63 14.77 -7.54 11.95
C GLN A 63 13.90 -8.76 11.64
N ARG A 64 13.12 -9.22 12.64
CA ARG A 64 12.16 -10.31 12.43
C ARG A 64 11.09 -9.97 11.38
N ALA A 65 10.55 -8.76 11.42
CA ALA A 65 9.59 -8.26 10.43
C ALA A 65 10.20 -8.14 9.03
N TYR A 66 11.45 -7.67 8.92
CA TYR A 66 12.21 -7.62 7.67
C TYR A 66 12.36 -9.03 7.09
N ASN A 67 12.81 -9.98 7.90
CA ASN A 67 13.03 -11.36 7.50
C ASN A 67 11.74 -12.04 7.03
N ALA A 68 10.62 -11.76 7.71
CA ALA A 68 9.30 -12.18 7.28
C ALA A 68 8.89 -11.59 5.93
N ALA A 69 9.09 -10.29 5.74
CA ALA A 69 8.81 -9.61 4.48
C ALA A 69 9.67 -10.15 3.33
N TYR A 70 10.96 -10.41 3.59
CA TYR A 70 11.87 -11.05 2.64
C TYR A 70 11.38 -12.42 2.20
N LYS A 71 10.98 -13.28 3.15
CA LYS A 71 10.40 -14.60 2.85
C LYS A 71 9.14 -14.50 1.99
N LEU A 72 8.23 -13.56 2.30
CA LEU A 72 7.03 -13.31 1.51
C LEU A 72 7.38 -12.90 0.07
N GLY A 73 8.34 -11.99 -0.09
CA GLY A 73 8.83 -11.54 -1.40
C GLY A 73 9.41 -12.68 -2.22
N LYS A 74 10.27 -13.50 -1.60
CA LYS A 74 10.93 -14.66 -2.26
C LYS A 74 9.93 -15.74 -2.68
N GLU A 75 8.89 -15.96 -1.88
CA GLU A 75 7.86 -16.95 -2.18
C GLU A 75 6.83 -16.49 -3.22
N GLY A 76 6.83 -15.20 -3.57
CA GLY A 76 5.86 -14.56 -4.46
C GLY A 76 4.49 -14.33 -3.82
N LYS A 77 4.44 -14.24 -2.48
CA LYS A 77 3.21 -14.03 -1.69
C LYS A 77 2.81 -12.56 -1.64
N ASN A 78 1.51 -12.30 -1.47
CA ASN A 78 0.97 -10.96 -1.45
C ASN A 78 1.05 -10.34 -0.05
N LEU A 79 1.93 -9.37 0.12
CA LEU A 79 1.96 -8.48 1.28
C LEU A 79 1.12 -7.22 1.02
N VAL A 80 0.21 -6.90 1.96
CA VAL A 80 -0.58 -5.66 1.93
C VAL A 80 -0.18 -4.75 3.10
N PHE A 81 0.24 -3.53 2.79
CA PHE A 81 0.49 -2.48 3.77
C PHE A 81 -0.81 -1.75 4.11
N VAL A 82 -1.12 -1.59 5.39
CA VAL A 82 -2.35 -0.94 5.86
C VAL A 82 -1.97 0.22 6.77
N GLY A 83 -2.40 1.42 6.43
CA GLY A 83 -2.19 2.60 7.27
C GLY A 83 -3.14 3.73 6.89
N THR A 84 -4.19 3.94 7.69
CA THR A 84 -5.18 5.00 7.43
C THR A 84 -4.88 6.31 8.18
N LYS A 85 -3.92 6.28 9.10
CA LYS A 85 -3.47 7.43 9.90
C LYS A 85 -2.82 8.48 9.01
N ARG A 86 -3.10 9.77 9.24
CA ARG A 86 -2.67 10.87 8.34
C ARG A 86 -1.16 10.86 8.10
N GLN A 87 -0.37 10.61 9.15
CA GLN A 87 1.08 10.54 9.12
C GLN A 87 1.61 9.34 8.33
N ALA A 88 0.83 8.25 8.27
CA ALA A 88 1.23 6.98 7.64
C ALA A 88 0.84 6.91 6.15
N ARG A 89 -0.23 7.59 5.73
CA ARG A 89 -0.84 7.41 4.39
C ARG A 89 0.16 7.51 3.25
N ASP A 90 0.87 8.64 3.18
CA ASP A 90 1.75 8.92 2.05
C ASP A 90 3.00 8.03 2.09
N ILE A 91 3.49 7.71 3.30
CA ILE A 91 4.62 6.80 3.51
C ILE A 91 4.27 5.39 3.03
N VAL A 92 3.11 4.86 3.46
CA VAL A 92 2.64 3.52 3.07
C VAL A 92 2.48 3.42 1.55
N VAL A 93 1.89 4.43 0.90
CA VAL A 93 1.71 4.44 -0.55
C VAL A 93 3.07 4.42 -1.25
N THR A 94 3.98 5.30 -0.86
CA THR A 94 5.29 5.43 -1.49
C THR A 94 6.12 4.16 -1.33
N ALA A 95 6.16 3.60 -0.12
CA ALA A 95 6.92 2.39 0.17
C ALA A 95 6.34 1.15 -0.53
N ALA A 96 5.02 0.98 -0.51
CA ALA A 96 4.37 -0.15 -1.18
C ALA A 96 4.56 -0.09 -2.70
N GLN A 97 4.44 1.09 -3.31
CA GLN A 97 4.68 1.27 -4.74
C GLN A 97 6.15 0.98 -5.11
N ALA A 98 7.11 1.43 -4.29
CA ALA A 98 8.53 1.18 -4.54
C ALA A 98 8.90 -0.31 -4.55
N CYS A 99 8.31 -1.13 -3.68
CA CYS A 99 8.54 -2.57 -3.61
C CYS A 99 7.54 -3.42 -4.43
N GLY A 100 6.59 -2.76 -5.11
CA GLY A 100 5.49 -3.41 -5.82
C GLY A 100 4.58 -4.26 -4.91
N ALA A 101 4.48 -3.90 -3.63
CA ALA A 101 3.49 -4.46 -2.72
C ALA A 101 2.15 -3.74 -2.88
N LEU A 102 1.12 -4.30 -2.24
CA LEU A 102 -0.22 -3.74 -2.26
C LEU A 102 -0.44 -2.90 -1.01
N TYR A 103 -1.42 -2.00 -1.06
CA TYR A 103 -1.63 -1.06 0.04
C TYR A 103 -3.08 -0.64 0.23
N ILE A 104 -3.40 -0.23 1.46
CA ILE A 104 -4.67 0.38 1.85
C ILE A 104 -4.34 1.60 2.70
N PHE A 105 -4.57 2.80 2.15
CA PHE A 105 -4.25 4.08 2.79
C PHE A 105 -5.49 4.86 3.24
N SER A 106 -6.68 4.51 2.74
CA SER A 106 -7.88 5.32 2.95
C SER A 106 -8.62 4.92 4.22
N ARG A 107 -9.55 3.97 4.14
CA ARG A 107 -10.28 3.41 5.28
C ARG A 107 -10.43 1.92 5.05
N TRP A 108 -10.17 1.13 6.08
CA TRP A 108 -10.53 -0.27 6.09
C TRP A 108 -12.05 -0.43 6.08
N LEU A 109 -12.59 -1.01 5.01
CA LEU A 109 -14.00 -1.39 4.94
C LEU A 109 -14.18 -2.70 5.71
N GLY A 110 -15.18 -2.77 6.58
CA GLY A 110 -15.49 -4.02 7.26
C GLY A 110 -15.93 -5.08 6.25
N GLY A 111 -15.48 -6.31 6.43
CA GLY A 111 -15.72 -7.41 5.50
C GLY A 111 -14.66 -7.55 4.40
N LEU A 112 -13.55 -6.79 4.45
CA LEU A 112 -12.51 -6.87 3.43
C LEU A 112 -11.88 -8.25 3.35
N LEU A 113 -11.68 -8.93 4.48
CA LEU A 113 -11.14 -10.31 4.50
C LEU A 113 -12.25 -11.33 4.71
N THR A 114 -13.13 -11.09 5.69
CA THR A 114 -14.18 -12.06 6.07
C THR A 114 -15.26 -12.26 5.01
N ASN A 115 -15.45 -11.29 4.10
CA ASN A 115 -16.41 -11.36 3.00
C ASN A 115 -15.73 -11.15 1.64
N TRP A 116 -14.67 -11.91 1.38
CA TRP A 116 -13.81 -11.75 0.21
C TRP A 116 -14.56 -11.84 -1.14
N ASP A 117 -15.57 -12.71 -1.24
CA ASP A 117 -16.31 -12.89 -2.50
C ASP A 117 -17.05 -11.61 -2.93
N GLN A 118 -17.62 -10.86 -1.99
CA GLN A 118 -18.29 -9.58 -2.28
C GLN A 118 -17.29 -8.47 -2.59
N VAL A 119 -16.12 -8.50 -1.94
CA VAL A 119 -15.01 -7.58 -2.25
C VAL A 119 -14.52 -7.80 -3.68
N LYS A 120 -14.39 -9.07 -4.10
CA LYS A 120 -14.01 -9.44 -5.46
C LYS A 120 -15.00 -8.96 -6.51
N LEU A 121 -16.31 -9.01 -6.22
CA LEU A 121 -17.34 -8.41 -7.08
C LEU A 121 -17.19 -6.90 -7.19
N SER A 122 -16.90 -6.21 -6.08
CA SER A 122 -16.66 -4.77 -6.05
C SER A 122 -15.42 -4.36 -6.85
N LEU A 123 -14.33 -5.15 -6.76
CA LEU A 123 -13.11 -4.98 -7.55
C LEU A 123 -13.38 -5.17 -9.04
N LYS A 124 -14.12 -6.22 -9.41
CA LYS A 124 -14.51 -6.47 -10.81
C LYS A 124 -15.40 -5.35 -11.36
N ARG A 125 -16.32 -4.84 -10.54
CA ARG A 125 -17.16 -3.69 -10.89
C ARG A 125 -16.32 -2.44 -11.16
N MET A 126 -15.36 -2.13 -10.29
CA MET A 126 -14.42 -1.02 -10.49
C MET A 126 -13.67 -1.13 -11.83
N GLN A 127 -13.08 -2.30 -12.11
CA GLN A 127 -12.35 -2.56 -13.35
C GLN A 127 -13.26 -2.45 -14.58
N THR A 128 -14.51 -2.91 -14.50
CA THR A 128 -15.48 -2.84 -15.60
C THR A 128 -15.86 -1.39 -15.92
N ILE A 129 -16.06 -0.55 -14.91
CA ILE A 129 -16.35 0.88 -15.11
C ILE A 129 -15.12 1.57 -15.70
N GLU A 130 -13.93 1.28 -15.20
CA GLU A 130 -12.68 1.86 -15.67
C GLU A 130 -12.39 1.51 -17.14
N SER A 131 -12.50 0.23 -17.51
CA SER A 131 -12.32 -0.22 -18.89
C SER A 131 -13.41 0.33 -19.81
N GLY A 132 -14.66 0.38 -19.36
CA GLY A 132 -15.77 0.92 -20.14
C GLY A 132 -15.66 2.43 -20.39
N LEU A 133 -15.10 3.19 -19.45
CA LEU A 133 -14.81 4.62 -19.64
C LEU A 133 -13.64 4.82 -20.62
N ALA A 134 -12.59 4.01 -20.52
CA ALA A 134 -11.44 4.06 -21.43
C ALA A 134 -11.83 3.70 -22.89
N GLU A 135 -12.66 2.68 -23.06
CA GLU A 135 -13.15 2.22 -24.37
C GLU A 135 -14.30 3.10 -24.92
N GLY A 136 -14.86 4.00 -24.10
CA GLY A 136 -15.98 4.85 -24.48
C GLY A 136 -17.32 4.12 -24.62
N LYS A 137 -17.49 2.96 -23.97
CA LYS A 137 -18.74 2.17 -23.96
C LYS A 137 -19.94 2.95 -23.41
N PHE A 138 -19.69 3.90 -22.51
CA PHE A 138 -20.73 4.70 -21.86
C PHE A 138 -21.10 6.00 -22.59
N LYS A 139 -20.59 6.22 -23.82
CA LYS A 139 -20.91 7.44 -24.60
C LYS A 139 -22.39 7.56 -24.94
N ASN A 140 -23.10 6.45 -25.06
CA ASN A 140 -24.54 6.42 -25.36
C ASN A 140 -25.41 6.70 -24.13
N TYR A 141 -24.83 6.79 -22.94
CA TYR A 141 -25.57 7.05 -21.71
C TYR A 141 -25.89 8.53 -21.55
N THR A 142 -26.91 8.83 -20.77
CA THR A 142 -27.22 10.22 -20.41
C THR A 142 -26.07 10.81 -19.58
N LYS A 143 -25.92 12.15 -19.62
CA LYS A 143 -24.93 12.85 -18.78
C LYS A 143 -25.11 12.55 -17.29
N TYR A 144 -26.35 12.32 -16.85
CA TYR A 144 -26.64 11.95 -15.48
C TYR A 144 -26.06 10.57 -15.14
N GLU A 145 -26.30 9.55 -15.97
CA GLU A 145 -25.77 8.20 -15.78
C GLU A 145 -24.24 8.16 -15.85
N GLN A 146 -23.64 8.88 -16.79
CA GLN A 146 -22.18 9.04 -16.86
C GLN A 146 -21.63 9.63 -15.54
N GLY A 147 -22.29 10.69 -15.03
CA GLY A 147 -21.92 11.29 -13.75
C GLY A 147 -22.09 10.34 -12.56
N GLN A 148 -23.07 9.43 -12.58
CA GLN A 148 -23.22 8.39 -11.55
C GLN A 148 -22.09 7.36 -11.63
N LEU A 149 -21.72 6.92 -12.84
CA LEU A 149 -20.60 5.99 -13.04
C LEU A 149 -19.27 6.59 -12.58
N GLU A 150 -19.01 7.87 -12.87
CA GLU A 150 -17.82 8.56 -12.38
C GLU A 150 -17.79 8.67 -10.86
N LYS A 151 -18.93 8.98 -10.22
CA LYS A 151 -19.05 9.00 -8.76
C LYS A 151 -18.82 7.62 -8.15
N GLU A 152 -19.38 6.58 -8.75
CA GLU A 152 -19.18 5.19 -8.35
C GLU A 152 -17.70 4.79 -8.46
N LEU A 153 -17.07 5.08 -9.60
CA LEU A 153 -15.64 4.83 -9.83
C LEU A 153 -14.76 5.55 -8.81
N ASN A 154 -15.01 6.84 -8.56
CA ASN A 154 -14.22 7.63 -7.61
C ASN A 154 -14.36 7.09 -6.19
N ARG A 155 -15.56 6.64 -5.81
CA ARG A 155 -15.79 5.97 -4.52
C ARG A 155 -15.01 4.66 -4.44
N LEU A 156 -15.08 3.81 -5.47
CA LEU A 156 -14.40 2.52 -5.48
C LEU A 156 -12.87 2.69 -5.48
N ARG A 157 -12.32 3.54 -6.35
CA ARG A 157 -10.87 3.85 -6.40
C ARG A 157 -10.35 4.33 -5.05
N ARG A 158 -11.10 5.18 -4.35
CA ARG A 158 -10.68 5.65 -3.02
C ARG A 158 -10.36 4.49 -2.04
N PHE A 159 -11.10 3.39 -2.10
CA PHE A 159 -10.91 2.26 -1.19
C PHE A 159 -10.03 1.15 -1.78
N PHE A 160 -10.17 0.87 -3.08
CA PHE A 160 -9.63 -0.33 -3.70
C PHE A 160 -8.40 -0.11 -4.58
N LEU A 161 -7.97 1.14 -4.81
CA LEU A 161 -6.86 1.45 -5.72
C LEU A 161 -5.60 0.62 -5.42
N GLY A 162 -5.20 0.53 -4.14
CA GLY A 162 -3.97 -0.17 -3.77
C GLY A 162 -4.09 -1.70 -3.68
N ILE A 163 -5.29 -2.26 -3.84
CA ILE A 163 -5.53 -3.72 -3.87
C ILE A 163 -6.20 -4.19 -5.17
N GLN A 164 -6.19 -3.36 -6.21
CA GLN A 164 -6.88 -3.64 -7.47
C GLN A 164 -6.39 -4.89 -8.22
N THR A 165 -5.14 -5.29 -7.98
CA THR A 165 -4.53 -6.47 -8.60
C THR A 165 -4.69 -7.75 -7.76
N LEU A 166 -5.30 -7.65 -6.57
CA LEU A 166 -5.46 -8.76 -5.65
C LEU A 166 -6.50 -9.76 -6.21
N LYS A 167 -6.11 -11.03 -6.40
CA LYS A 167 -6.98 -12.09 -6.95
C LYS A 167 -7.60 -12.99 -5.87
N GLN A 168 -6.89 -13.15 -4.76
CA GLN A 168 -7.21 -13.97 -3.60
C GLN A 168 -6.97 -13.13 -2.34
N GLN A 169 -7.36 -13.62 -1.17
CA GLN A 169 -7.01 -12.93 0.09
C GLN A 169 -5.49 -12.70 0.20
N PRO A 170 -5.06 -11.63 0.90
CA PRO A 170 -3.65 -11.38 1.10
C PRO A 170 -3.03 -12.45 1.99
N ASP A 171 -1.78 -12.79 1.74
CA ASP A 171 -1.05 -13.80 2.50
C ASP A 171 -0.54 -13.27 3.84
N CYS A 172 -0.33 -11.95 3.94
CA CYS A 172 0.12 -11.27 5.16
C CYS A 172 -0.29 -9.80 5.12
N LEU A 173 -0.58 -9.25 6.30
CA LEU A 173 -0.80 -7.82 6.48
C LEU A 173 0.36 -7.19 7.24
N PHE A 174 0.77 -6.00 6.80
CA PHE A 174 1.60 -5.10 7.59
C PHE A 174 0.74 -3.91 8.02
N ILE A 175 0.49 -3.76 9.32
CA ILE A 175 -0.46 -2.78 9.87
C ILE A 175 0.28 -1.69 10.65
N VAL A 176 0.02 -0.43 10.27
CA VAL A 176 0.46 0.76 10.99
C VAL A 176 -0.63 1.18 11.97
N ASP A 177 -0.31 1.22 13.27
CA ASP A 177 -1.24 1.50 14.37
C ASP A 177 -2.37 0.45 14.47
N THR A 178 -2.11 -0.60 15.25
CA THR A 178 -3.04 -1.72 15.46
C THR A 178 -4.31 -1.31 16.21
N VAL A 179 -4.28 -0.22 16.98
CA VAL A 179 -5.44 0.31 17.71
C VAL A 179 -6.39 1.02 16.75
N ARG A 180 -5.84 1.83 15.84
CA ARG A 180 -6.59 2.50 14.76
C ARG A 180 -7.21 1.46 13.81
N GLU A 181 -6.43 0.46 13.42
CA GLU A 181 -6.83 -0.57 12.46
C GLU A 181 -7.37 -1.85 13.13
N ARG A 182 -8.02 -1.71 14.29
CA ARG A 182 -8.57 -2.85 15.06
C ARG A 182 -9.50 -3.77 14.26
N ILE A 183 -10.18 -3.25 13.24
CA ILE A 183 -11.07 -4.03 12.37
C ILE A 183 -10.24 -4.93 11.45
N ALA A 184 -9.17 -4.39 10.86
CA ALA A 184 -8.26 -5.16 10.02
C ALA A 184 -7.60 -6.28 10.82
N VAL A 185 -7.08 -5.97 12.01
CA VAL A 185 -6.48 -6.96 12.92
C VAL A 185 -7.49 -8.06 13.28
N ARG A 186 -8.72 -7.68 13.65
CA ARG A 186 -9.77 -8.66 14.00
C ARG A 186 -10.14 -9.55 12.83
N GLU A 187 -10.31 -8.99 11.64
CA GLU A 187 -10.65 -9.78 10.44
C GLU A 187 -9.50 -10.70 10.03
N ALA A 188 -8.25 -10.24 10.13
CA ALA A 188 -7.07 -11.06 9.86
C ALA A 188 -7.01 -12.25 10.81
N ASN A 189 -7.23 -12.03 12.10
CA ASN A 189 -7.26 -13.09 13.11
C ASN A 189 -8.41 -14.08 12.86
N ASN A 190 -9.59 -13.61 12.46
CA ASN A 190 -10.71 -14.49 12.13
C ASN A 190 -10.48 -15.32 10.85
N THR A 191 -9.67 -14.82 9.93
CA THR A 191 -9.35 -15.48 8.65
C THR A 191 -8.01 -16.22 8.67
N ASN A 192 -7.32 -16.23 9.81
CA ASN A 192 -5.98 -16.80 9.99
C ASN A 192 -4.93 -16.22 9.03
N ILE A 193 -5.05 -14.92 8.72
CA ILE A 193 -4.02 -14.20 7.95
C ILE A 193 -3.01 -13.62 8.93
N PRO A 194 -1.71 -13.92 8.77
CA PRO A 194 -0.67 -13.42 9.66
C PRO A 194 -0.56 -11.90 9.60
N VAL A 195 -0.28 -11.29 10.76
CA VAL A 195 -0.20 -9.84 10.94
C VAL A 195 1.16 -9.45 11.51
N ILE A 196 1.82 -8.53 10.82
CA ILE A 196 2.97 -7.77 11.31
C ILE A 196 2.44 -6.37 11.64
N GLY A 197 2.73 -5.84 12.83
CA GLY A 197 2.12 -4.59 13.28
C GLY A 197 3.10 -3.69 14.02
N ILE A 198 3.01 -2.38 13.76
CA ILE A 198 3.62 -1.37 14.62
C ILE A 198 2.70 -1.19 15.83
N CYS A 199 3.26 -1.42 17.02
CA CYS A 199 2.54 -1.39 18.30
C CYS A 199 3.08 -0.25 19.17
N ASP A 200 2.25 0.75 19.43
CA ASP A 200 2.54 1.75 20.47
C ASP A 200 2.06 1.22 21.85
N SER A 201 2.22 2.00 22.91
CA SER A 201 2.11 1.56 24.30
C SER A 201 0.65 1.22 24.66
N ASN A 202 -0.31 1.75 23.92
CA ASN A 202 -1.74 1.44 24.04
C ASN A 202 -2.18 0.16 23.28
N ALA A 203 -1.33 -0.40 22.42
CA ALA A 203 -1.67 -1.57 21.61
C ALA A 203 -1.70 -2.86 22.45
N ASN A 204 -2.40 -3.89 21.96
CA ASN A 204 -2.33 -5.22 22.53
C ASN A 204 -1.41 -6.10 21.65
N PRO A 205 -0.22 -6.49 22.14
CA PRO A 205 0.75 -7.24 21.34
C PRO A 205 0.25 -8.65 20.97
N ASP A 206 -0.65 -9.25 21.75
CA ASP A 206 -1.16 -10.61 21.53
C ASP A 206 -2.03 -10.76 20.27
N LEU A 207 -2.52 -9.64 19.73
CA LEU A 207 -3.39 -9.64 18.55
C LEU A 207 -2.59 -9.69 17.24
N VAL A 208 -1.26 -9.64 17.32
CA VAL A 208 -0.34 -9.54 16.20
C VAL A 208 0.74 -10.60 16.36
N ASP A 209 1.26 -11.13 15.25
CA ASP A 209 2.24 -12.21 15.29
C ASP A 209 3.67 -11.69 15.44
N ILE A 210 3.96 -10.59 14.76
CA ILE A 210 5.19 -9.82 14.93
C ILE A 210 4.79 -8.41 15.32
N CYS A 211 4.93 -8.11 16.60
CA CYS A 211 4.69 -6.79 17.15
C CYS A 211 6.02 -6.02 17.20
N ILE A 212 6.09 -4.91 16.45
CA ILE A 212 7.23 -4.00 16.44
C ILE A 212 6.91 -2.87 17.44
N PRO A 213 7.50 -2.87 18.65
CA PRO A 213 7.20 -1.87 19.66
C PRO A 213 7.83 -0.53 19.31
N ALA A 214 7.04 0.44 18.84
CA ALA A 214 7.56 1.73 18.42
C ALA A 214 6.48 2.80 18.35
N ASN A 215 6.94 4.05 18.26
CA ASN A 215 6.10 5.23 18.04
C ASN A 215 5.35 5.17 16.70
N ASP A 216 4.03 5.26 16.74
CA ASP A 216 3.17 5.30 15.55
C ASP A 216 2.64 6.71 15.21
N ASP A 217 2.97 7.73 16.01
CA ASP A 217 2.57 9.14 15.81
C ASP A 217 3.64 9.95 15.06
N ALA A 218 4.92 9.61 15.23
CA ALA A 218 6.04 10.31 14.60
C ALA A 218 6.24 9.87 13.14
N GLN A 219 6.24 10.85 12.23
CA GLN A 219 6.41 10.59 10.80
C GLN A 219 7.76 9.94 10.46
N GLN A 220 8.84 10.37 11.12
CA GLN A 220 10.19 9.82 10.92
C GLN A 220 10.30 8.36 11.39
N SER A 221 9.76 8.06 12.58
CA SER A 221 9.62 6.68 13.08
C SER A 221 8.89 5.79 12.08
N LEU A 222 7.70 6.21 11.64
CA LEU A 222 6.92 5.45 10.65
C LEU A 222 7.70 5.26 9.33
N GLN A 223 8.40 6.29 8.86
CA GLN A 223 9.19 6.21 7.64
C GLN A 223 10.31 5.17 7.74
N LEU A 224 11.06 5.16 8.85
CA LEU A 224 12.12 4.18 9.10
C LEU A 224 11.55 2.76 9.14
N LEU A 225 10.50 2.52 9.92
CA LEU A 225 9.94 1.18 10.11
C LEU A 225 9.28 0.63 8.83
N ILE A 226 8.48 1.46 8.14
CA ILE A 226 7.80 1.05 6.91
C ILE A 226 8.81 0.81 5.79
N SER A 227 9.82 1.67 5.66
CA SER A 227 10.86 1.52 4.62
C SER A 227 11.72 0.28 4.84
N ALA A 228 12.08 -0.03 6.09
CA ALA A 228 12.78 -1.27 6.45
C ALA A 228 12.01 -2.51 5.97
N VAL A 229 10.73 -2.61 6.32
CA VAL A 229 9.89 -3.76 5.91
C VAL A 229 9.70 -3.83 4.39
N ALA A 230 9.49 -2.69 3.74
CA ALA A 230 9.37 -2.61 2.29
C ALA A 230 10.67 -3.02 1.57
N ALA A 231 11.83 -2.62 2.10
CA ALA A 231 13.13 -3.03 1.60
C ALA A 231 13.34 -4.54 1.71
N GLY A 232 12.91 -5.16 2.81
CA GLY A 232 12.94 -6.61 2.98
C GLY A 232 12.10 -7.33 1.91
N TYR A 233 10.86 -6.87 1.69
CA TYR A 233 10.00 -7.44 0.65
C TYR A 233 10.59 -7.27 -0.78
N ALA A 234 11.16 -6.10 -1.07
CA ALA A 234 11.82 -5.84 -2.36
C ALA A 234 13.05 -6.74 -2.58
N ALA A 235 13.90 -6.87 -1.55
CA ALA A 235 15.07 -7.76 -1.59
C ALA A 235 14.64 -9.23 -1.79
N GLY A 236 13.57 -9.66 -1.13
CA GLY A 236 13.01 -10.99 -1.30
C GLY A 236 12.53 -11.25 -2.73
N LYS A 237 11.86 -10.27 -3.35
CA LYS A 237 11.42 -10.37 -4.75
C LYS A 237 12.58 -10.39 -5.75
N ALA A 238 13.68 -9.70 -5.44
CA ALA A 238 14.87 -9.66 -6.29
C ALA A 238 15.72 -10.93 -6.15
N ALA A 239 15.62 -11.63 -5.03
CA ALA A 239 16.34 -12.89 -4.81
C ALA A 239 15.85 -13.98 -5.76
N PRO A 240 16.75 -14.85 -6.27
CA PRO A 240 16.36 -15.97 -7.11
C PRO A 240 15.40 -16.89 -6.34
N SER A 241 14.25 -17.17 -6.95
CA SER A 241 13.26 -18.06 -6.39
C SER A 241 13.71 -19.51 -6.56
N ASP A 242 13.77 -20.28 -5.45
CA ASP A 242 14.02 -21.72 -5.48
C ASP A 242 12.85 -22.52 -6.09
N LYS A 243 11.75 -21.84 -6.43
CA LYS A 243 10.62 -22.41 -7.14
C LYS A 243 10.92 -22.40 -8.64
N LYS A 244 10.99 -23.60 -9.23
CA LYS A 244 10.87 -23.82 -10.70
C LYS A 244 9.81 -22.83 -11.24
N PRO A 245 10.11 -22.08 -12.31
CA PRO A 245 9.15 -21.16 -12.88
C PRO A 245 7.89 -21.95 -13.23
N VAL A 246 6.77 -21.64 -12.58
CA VAL A 246 5.46 -22.02 -13.08
C VAL A 246 5.38 -21.34 -14.44
N ALA A 247 5.39 -22.18 -15.47
CA ALA A 247 5.49 -21.76 -16.85
C ALA A 247 4.58 -20.57 -17.11
N ALA A 248 5.18 -19.43 -17.47
CA ALA A 248 4.49 -18.46 -18.27
C ALA A 248 3.89 -19.22 -19.47
N PRO A 249 2.60 -19.05 -19.81
CA PRO A 249 2.10 -19.60 -21.05
C PRO A 249 2.95 -18.98 -22.15
N LYS A 250 3.77 -19.82 -22.81
CA LYS A 250 4.50 -19.44 -24.01
C LYS A 250 3.47 -18.90 -25.00
N PRO A 251 3.65 -17.71 -25.58
CA PRO A 251 2.86 -17.32 -26.73
C PRO A 251 3.17 -18.33 -27.84
N GLU A 252 2.15 -19.08 -28.28
CA GLU A 252 2.20 -19.83 -29.53
C GLU A 252 2.56 -18.84 -30.64
N VAL A 253 3.73 -19.05 -31.21
CA VAL A 253 4.23 -18.31 -32.35
C VAL A 253 3.44 -18.80 -33.56
N VAL A 254 2.36 -18.10 -33.91
CA VAL A 254 1.73 -18.26 -35.22
C VAL A 254 2.72 -17.68 -36.24
N ALA A 255 3.30 -18.57 -37.03
CA ALA A 255 4.16 -18.23 -38.15
C ALA A 255 3.39 -17.34 -39.14
N VAL A 256 3.87 -16.11 -39.35
CA VAL A 256 3.43 -15.27 -40.47
C VAL A 256 4.62 -15.10 -41.40
N ALA A 257 4.38 -15.55 -42.63
CA ALA A 257 5.28 -15.54 -43.76
C ALA A 257 5.81 -14.14 -44.12
N GLU A 258 7.01 -14.14 -44.70
CA GLU A 258 7.77 -13.00 -45.21
C GLU A 258 6.96 -12.13 -46.20
N PRO A 259 7.14 -10.79 -46.21
CA PRO A 259 6.70 -9.97 -47.32
C PRO A 259 7.85 -9.71 -48.32
N VAL A 260 7.56 -10.04 -49.58
CA VAL A 260 8.39 -9.75 -50.76
C VAL A 260 8.35 -8.25 -51.08
N VAL A 261 9.55 -7.69 -51.32
CA VAL A 261 9.81 -6.30 -51.73
C VAL A 261 9.47 -6.09 -53.22
N LYS A 262 8.65 -5.08 -53.58
CA LYS A 262 8.72 -4.38 -54.89
C LYS A 262 8.30 -2.90 -54.84
N LYS A 263 9.31 -2.05 -55.10
CA LYS A 263 9.43 -0.75 -55.82
C LYS A 263 8.26 0.26 -55.93
N VAL A 264 8.53 1.44 -55.35
CA VAL A 264 8.59 2.82 -55.92
C VAL A 264 7.56 3.26 -56.98
N VAL A 265 6.75 4.28 -56.64
CA VAL A 265 6.37 5.40 -57.54
C VAL A 265 6.31 6.73 -56.75
N LYS A 266 6.90 7.79 -57.31
CA LYS A 266 6.98 9.18 -56.82
C LYS A 266 5.70 10.00 -57.09
N LYS A 267 5.37 10.96 -56.21
CA LYS A 267 4.89 12.35 -56.49
C LYS A 267 4.68 13.12 -55.16
N GLN A 268 5.63 13.98 -54.78
CA GLN A 268 5.60 15.46 -54.76
C GLN A 268 4.81 16.14 -53.60
N PRO A 269 5.33 17.26 -53.05
CA PRO A 269 4.99 17.75 -51.71
C PRO A 269 3.94 18.87 -51.72
N ILE A 270 3.09 18.94 -50.69
CA ILE A 270 2.21 20.08 -50.46
C ILE A 270 2.47 20.69 -49.09
N ALA A 271 2.89 21.95 -49.17
CA ALA A 271 3.04 23.05 -48.23
C ALA A 271 2.52 22.91 -46.79
N ALA A 272 3.38 23.40 -45.90
CA ALA A 272 3.08 23.80 -44.53
C ALA A 272 2.06 24.95 -44.48
N THR A 273 0.98 24.76 -43.73
CA THR A 273 0.05 25.85 -43.37
C THR A 273 0.14 26.10 -41.87
N LYS A 274 0.61 27.30 -41.53
CA LYS A 274 0.70 27.87 -40.19
C LYS A 274 -0.71 27.97 -39.57
N LEU A 275 -0.91 27.35 -38.40
CA LEU A 275 -2.07 27.64 -37.55
C LEU A 275 -1.78 28.86 -36.69
N VAL A 276 -2.52 29.93 -36.99
CA VAL A 276 -2.55 31.21 -36.28
C VAL A 276 -3.15 31.01 -34.89
N VAL A 277 -2.36 31.33 -33.85
CA VAL A 277 -2.79 31.47 -32.47
C VAL A 277 -3.60 32.76 -32.33
N LYS A 278 -4.89 32.66 -31.97
CA LYS A 278 -5.71 33.82 -31.56
C LYS A 278 -5.46 34.12 -30.07
N PRO A 279 -5.19 35.38 -29.68
CA PRO A 279 -4.95 35.72 -28.28
C PRO A 279 -6.23 35.72 -27.43
N LYS A 280 -6.13 35.20 -26.21
CA LYS A 280 -7.15 35.22 -25.15
C LYS A 280 -7.48 36.68 -24.76
N LYS A 281 -8.76 37.04 -24.78
CA LYS A 281 -9.26 38.29 -24.17
C LYS A 281 -9.15 38.18 -22.64
N VAL A 282 -8.40 39.10 -22.06
CA VAL A 282 -8.30 39.36 -20.61
C VAL A 282 -9.58 40.06 -20.15
N ALA A 283 -10.30 39.47 -19.20
CA ALA A 283 -11.46 40.10 -18.55
C ALA A 283 -10.97 41.11 -17.49
N LYS A 284 -11.44 42.36 -17.58
CA LYS A 284 -11.18 43.43 -16.60
C LYS A 284 -12.04 43.25 -15.35
N PRO A 285 -11.54 43.63 -14.15
CA PRO A 285 -12.29 43.54 -12.89
C PRO A 285 -13.40 44.60 -12.80
N LYS A 286 -14.58 44.21 -12.29
CA LYS A 286 -15.71 45.11 -12.01
C LYS A 286 -15.40 45.95 -10.76
N LYS A 287 -15.55 47.28 -10.88
CA LYS A 287 -15.54 48.23 -9.76
C LYS A 287 -16.78 48.05 -8.87
N PRO A 288 -16.69 48.34 -7.56
CA PRO A 288 -17.82 48.30 -6.64
C PRO A 288 -18.73 49.51 -6.87
N VAL A 289 -20.04 49.29 -6.91
CA VAL A 289 -21.06 50.34 -6.91
C VAL A 289 -21.41 50.65 -5.46
N ALA A 290 -21.34 51.93 -5.10
CA ALA A 290 -21.75 52.48 -3.82
C ALA A 290 -23.05 53.29 -3.95
N LYS A 291 -23.81 53.33 -2.84
CA LYS A 291 -24.94 54.21 -2.46
C LYS A 291 -26.29 53.86 -3.10
N LYS A 292 -27.35 53.65 -2.32
CA LYS A 292 -27.96 54.57 -1.35
C LYS A 292 -28.67 53.80 -0.24
#